data_AF-A0A3M5ENS3-F1
#
_entry.id   AF-A0A3M5ENS3-F1
#
_cell.length_a   1.000
_cell.length_b   1.000
_cell.length_c   1.000
_cell.angle_alpha   90.00
_cell.angle_beta   90.00
_cell.angle_gamma   90.00
#
_symmetry.space_group_name_H-M   'P 1'
#
loop_
_entity.id
_entity.type
_entity.pdbx_description
1 polymer ?
#
loop_
_entity_poly.entity_id
_entity_poly.type
_entity_poly.pdbx_seq_one_letter_code
_entity_poly.pdbx_strand_id
1 'polypeptide(L)'
;MFGGEDEHVRVMFSNEDPNDDNPDAFPEPPVYLADRDSGNDCRIEDGGIWSRGGVFLSQDGRRVLMHEFSGSSAELVSYDSATCKVVHREDISGQRWAVDKDGLRLGQKCSGESVDSCAKVVKRSLAPFCQTAKK
;
A
#
# COMPACT_ATOMS: atom_id res chain seq x y z
N MET A 1 15.50 -3.64 -9.85
CA MET A 1 15.00 -2.75 -8.79
C MET A 1 13.90 -1.87 -9.34
N PHE A 2 12.79 -1.76 -8.62
CA PHE A 2 11.65 -0.91 -8.95
C PHE A 2 11.38 0.00 -7.77
N GLY A 3 10.99 1.24 -8.01
CA GLY A 3 10.68 2.14 -6.92
C GLY A 3 10.15 3.48 -7.37
N GLY A 4 9.76 4.26 -6.38
CA GLY A 4 9.25 5.61 -6.53
C GLY A 4 9.56 6.41 -5.28
N GLU A 5 9.52 7.72 -5.40
CA GLU A 5 9.76 8.63 -4.28
C GLU A 5 8.91 9.89 -4.41
N ASP A 6 8.65 10.50 -3.26
CA ASP A 6 8.24 11.90 -3.17
C ASP A 6 9.30 12.69 -2.39
N GLU A 7 8.95 13.88 -1.89
CA GLU A 7 9.86 14.71 -1.11
C GLU A 7 10.28 14.08 0.23
N HIS A 8 9.47 13.19 0.80
CA HIS A 8 9.63 12.64 2.16
C HIS A 8 10.08 11.18 2.20
N VAL A 9 9.60 10.33 1.28
CA VAL A 9 9.81 8.88 1.33
C VAL A 9 10.19 8.32 -0.02
N ARG A 10 11.17 7.42 -0.03
CA ARG A 10 11.46 6.54 -1.17
C ARG A 10 11.08 5.10 -0.83
N VAL A 11 10.39 4.43 -1.74
CA VAL A 11 9.99 3.02 -1.64
C VAL A 11 10.68 2.23 -2.75
N MET A 12 11.32 1.11 -2.40
CA MET A 12 12.03 0.25 -3.35
C MET A 12 11.69 -1.22 -3.15
N PHE A 13 11.55 -1.92 -4.28
CA PHE A 13 11.35 -3.36 -4.39
C PHE A 13 12.45 -4.00 -5.26
N SER A 14 12.77 -5.24 -4.93
CA SER A 14 13.52 -6.13 -5.83
C SER A 14 12.54 -6.87 -6.73
N ASN A 15 12.87 -6.98 -8.03
CA ASN A 15 12.20 -7.95 -8.88
C ASN A 15 13.11 -9.18 -8.94
N GLU A 16 12.60 -10.30 -8.46
CA GLU A 16 13.32 -11.57 -8.43
C GLU A 16 12.81 -12.57 -9.48
N ASP A 17 11.77 -12.22 -10.25
CA ASP A 17 11.39 -13.02 -11.42
C ASP A 17 12.39 -12.75 -12.56
N PRO A 18 13.18 -13.75 -12.99
CA PRO A 18 14.15 -13.59 -14.07
C PRO A 18 13.50 -13.52 -15.46
N ASN A 19 12.20 -13.79 -15.57
CA ASN A 19 11.47 -13.86 -16.85
C ASN A 19 10.53 -12.68 -17.09
N ASP A 20 10.33 -11.80 -16.11
CA ASP A 20 9.46 -10.63 -16.20
C ASP A 20 10.24 -9.35 -15.87
N ASP A 21 10.54 -8.55 -16.89
CA ASP A 21 11.23 -7.26 -16.74
C ASP A 21 10.26 -6.09 -16.42
N ASN A 22 8.95 -6.35 -16.37
CA ASN A 22 7.93 -5.36 -16.07
C ASN A 22 6.81 -5.94 -15.18
N PRO A 23 7.15 -6.41 -13.97
CA PRO A 23 6.19 -7.03 -13.07
C PRO A 23 5.12 -6.04 -12.61
N ASP A 24 3.93 -6.56 -12.34
CA ASP A 24 2.80 -5.85 -11.75
C ASP A 24 2.73 -6.02 -10.21
N ALA A 25 3.51 -6.95 -9.66
CA ALA A 25 3.59 -7.20 -8.23
C ALA A 25 4.96 -7.73 -7.80
N PHE A 26 5.25 -7.65 -6.50
CA PHE A 26 6.50 -8.08 -5.88
C PHE A 26 6.20 -9.08 -4.76
N PRO A 27 6.46 -10.38 -4.97
CA PRO A 27 6.21 -11.39 -3.94
C PRO A 27 7.26 -11.39 -2.83
N GLU A 28 8.52 -11.14 -3.18
CA GLU A 28 9.65 -11.39 -2.30
C GLU A 28 10.01 -10.15 -1.48
N PRO A 29 10.06 -10.26 -0.13
CA PRO A 29 10.69 -9.26 0.72
C PRO A 29 12.20 -9.16 0.45
N PRO A 30 12.86 -8.06 0.85
CA PRO A 30 12.31 -6.93 1.59
C PRO A 30 11.72 -5.83 0.69
N VAL A 31 10.86 -5.00 1.28
CA VAL A 31 10.61 -3.63 0.79
C VAL A 31 11.50 -2.67 1.56
N TYR A 32 12.22 -1.80 0.85
CA TYR A 32 13.04 -0.77 1.49
C TYR A 32 12.28 0.54 1.54
N LEU A 33 12.19 1.13 2.73
CA LEU A 33 11.68 2.48 2.94
C LEU A 33 12.84 3.37 3.37
N ALA A 34 13.06 4.47 2.64
CA ALA A 34 14.00 5.51 3.07
C ALA A 34 13.23 6.78 3.41
N ASP A 35 13.35 7.20 4.67
CA ASP A 35 12.86 8.48 5.16
C ASP A 35 13.88 9.55 4.78
N ARG A 36 13.48 10.41 3.84
CA ARG A 36 14.32 11.46 3.27
C ARG A 36 14.48 12.66 4.19
N ASP A 37 13.55 12.86 5.12
CA ASP A 37 13.61 13.95 6.08
C ASP A 37 14.65 13.65 7.17
N SER A 38 14.71 12.40 7.63
CA SER A 38 15.72 11.97 8.63
C SER A 38 17.01 11.44 8.03
N GLY A 39 17.00 11.02 6.76
CA GLY A 39 18.12 10.40 6.05
C GLY A 39 18.38 8.94 6.43
N ASN A 40 17.50 8.33 7.22
CA ASN A 40 17.59 6.93 7.62
C ASN A 40 16.73 6.05 6.69
N ASP A 41 17.04 4.76 6.66
CA ASP A 41 16.25 3.74 5.99
C ASP A 41 15.93 2.56 6.91
N CYS A 42 14.87 1.84 6.56
CA CYS A 42 14.46 0.61 7.20
C CYS A 42 13.95 -0.39 6.16
N ARG A 43 13.72 -1.63 6.61
CA ARG A 43 13.27 -2.74 5.77
C ARG A 43 11.99 -3.34 6.35
N ILE A 44 11.01 -3.55 5.48
CA ILE A 44 9.88 -4.44 5.74
C ILE A 44 10.34 -5.83 5.32
N GLU A 45 10.57 -6.71 6.29
CA GLU A 45 11.19 -8.03 6.07
C GLU A 45 10.15 -9.15 5.78
N ASP A 46 8.87 -8.88 5.99
CA ASP A 46 7.77 -9.83 5.79
C ASP A 46 6.51 -9.17 5.20
N GLY A 47 5.59 -10.00 4.70
CA GLY A 47 4.37 -9.56 4.04
C GLY A 47 4.39 -9.87 2.55
N GLY A 48 3.64 -9.07 1.79
CA GLY A 48 3.45 -9.31 0.36
C GLY A 48 2.35 -10.33 0.09
N ILE A 49 1.97 -10.56 -1.16
CA ILE A 49 2.55 -10.03 -2.41
C ILE A 49 2.16 -8.56 -2.58
N TRP A 50 3.13 -7.66 -2.76
CA TRP A 50 2.87 -6.22 -2.90
C TRP A 50 2.51 -5.86 -4.34
N SER A 51 1.36 -5.22 -4.56
CA SER A 51 1.00 -4.71 -5.89
C SER A 51 1.81 -3.45 -6.24
N ARG A 52 2.45 -3.45 -7.42
CA ARG A 52 3.24 -2.30 -7.90
C ARG A 52 2.43 -1.01 -8.00
N GLY A 53 1.18 -1.11 -8.45
CA GLY A 53 0.25 0.03 -8.55
C GLY A 53 -0.50 0.36 -7.25
N GLY A 54 -0.22 -0.35 -6.15
CA GLY A 54 -0.96 -0.28 -4.90
C GLY A 54 -0.22 0.40 -3.76
N VAL A 55 0.70 1.32 -4.06
CA VAL A 55 1.54 2.02 -3.07
C VAL A 55 1.14 3.49 -3.00
N PHE A 56 0.87 3.98 -1.80
CA PHE A 56 0.48 5.38 -1.54
C PHE A 56 1.26 5.93 -0.35
N LEU A 57 1.58 7.22 -0.40
CA LEU A 57 2.27 7.94 0.66
C LEU A 57 1.29 8.88 1.35
N SER A 58 1.36 8.98 2.68
CA SER A 58 0.63 10.04 3.39
C SER A 58 1.27 11.39 3.13
N GLN A 59 0.45 12.44 3.13
CA GLN A 59 0.92 13.81 2.87
C GLN A 59 2.02 14.27 3.84
N ASP A 60 2.03 13.77 5.08
CA ASP A 60 3.04 14.10 6.07
C ASP A 60 4.28 13.19 6.01
N GLY A 61 4.40 12.32 5.01
CA GLY A 61 5.52 11.42 4.82
C GLY A 61 5.68 10.32 5.88
N ARG A 62 4.78 10.23 6.86
CA ARG A 62 4.94 9.31 8.01
C ARG A 62 4.36 7.92 7.79
N ARG A 63 3.57 7.72 6.73
CA ARG A 63 2.88 6.47 6.43
C ARG A 63 3.06 6.06 4.99
N VAL A 64 3.25 4.76 4.78
CA VAL A 64 3.19 4.11 3.48
C VAL A 64 2.03 3.12 3.51
N LEU A 65 1.02 3.35 2.68
CA LEU A 65 -0.11 2.43 2.51
C LEU A 65 0.16 1.53 1.32
N MET A 66 0.07 0.22 1.52
CA MET A 66 0.37 -0.79 0.52
C MET A 66 -0.80 -1.76 0.37
N HIS A 67 -1.10 -2.14 -0.87
CA HIS A 67 -1.99 -3.25 -1.18
C HIS A 67 -1.20 -4.55 -1.23
N GLU A 68 -1.62 -5.50 -0.41
CA GLU A 68 -1.05 -6.84 -0.32
C GLU A 68 -2.12 -7.89 -0.64
N PHE A 69 -1.72 -8.97 -1.31
CA PHE A 69 -2.64 -10.04 -1.66
C PHE A 69 -1.98 -11.42 -1.60
N SER A 70 -2.80 -12.44 -1.41
CA SER A 70 -2.40 -13.84 -1.43
C SER A 70 -3.56 -14.71 -1.92
N GLY A 71 -3.42 -15.34 -3.08
CA GLY A 71 -4.50 -16.06 -3.73
C GLY A 71 -5.72 -15.15 -3.97
N SER A 72 -6.83 -15.44 -3.30
CA SER A 72 -8.08 -14.67 -3.42
C SER A 72 -8.29 -13.65 -2.28
N SER A 73 -7.40 -13.60 -1.28
CA SER A 73 -7.46 -12.62 -0.20
C SER A 73 -6.62 -11.39 -0.51
N ALA A 74 -7.08 -10.24 -0.05
CA ALA A 74 -6.39 -8.96 -0.23
C ALA A 74 -6.60 -8.05 0.98
N GLU A 75 -5.64 -7.20 1.24
CA GLU A 75 -5.63 -6.28 2.37
C GLU A 75 -4.92 -4.97 2.03
N LEU A 76 -5.27 -3.94 2.79
CA LEU A 76 -4.53 -2.67 2.81
C LEU A 76 -3.75 -2.59 4.12
N VAL A 77 -2.45 -2.34 4.02
CA VAL A 77 -1.53 -2.30 5.15
C VAL A 77 -0.85 -0.95 5.21
N SER A 78 -0.95 -0.25 6.34
CA SER A 78 -0.20 0.98 6.60
C SER A 78 1.04 0.67 7.41
N TYR A 79 2.18 1.14 6.94
CA TYR A 79 3.47 1.06 7.57
C TYR A 79 3.93 2.44 8.04
N ASP A 80 4.63 2.48 9.17
CA ASP A 80 5.38 3.65 9.60
C ASP A 80 6.65 3.79 8.74
N SER A 81 6.81 4.93 8.05
CA SER A 81 7.89 5.11 7.06
C SER A 81 9.29 5.14 7.68
N ALA A 82 9.41 5.54 8.95
CA ALA A 82 10.68 5.62 9.65
C ALA A 82 11.10 4.30 10.30
N THR A 83 10.12 3.47 10.71
CA THR A 83 10.39 2.25 11.48
C THR A 83 10.03 0.95 10.75
N CYS A 84 9.36 1.04 9.60
CA CYS A 84 8.87 -0.09 8.81
C CYS A 84 7.88 -1.00 9.56
N LYS A 85 7.33 -0.53 10.69
CA LYS A 85 6.37 -1.30 11.48
C LYS A 85 4.96 -1.13 10.93
N VAL A 86 4.18 -2.20 10.95
CA VAL A 86 2.74 -2.16 10.64
C VAL A 86 2.03 -1.29 11.68
N VAL A 87 1.28 -0.31 11.19
CA VAL A 87 0.45 0.62 11.96
C VAL A 87 -1.00 0.15 11.97
N HIS A 88 -1.50 -0.28 10.81
CA HIS A 88 -2.86 -0.75 10.64
C HIS A 88 -2.97 -1.72 9.46
N ARG A 89 -3.99 -2.59 9.51
CA ARG A 89 -4.30 -3.59 8.49
C ARG A 89 -5.82 -3.72 8.38
N GLU A 90 -6.34 -3.66 7.16
CA GLU A 90 -7.76 -3.84 6.87
C GLU A 90 -7.92 -4.91 5.78
N ASP A 91 -8.65 -5.97 6.09
CA ASP A 91 -9.05 -6.98 5.12
C ASP A 91 -10.07 -6.38 4.15
N ILE A 92 -9.77 -6.48 2.85
CA ILE A 92 -10.62 -6.02 1.76
C ILE A 92 -10.95 -7.15 0.77
N SER A 93 -10.80 -8.40 1.21
CA SER A 93 -11.03 -9.60 0.39
C SER A 93 -12.43 -9.61 -0.23
N GLY A 94 -12.48 -9.87 -1.54
CA GLY A 94 -13.73 -9.89 -2.31
C GLY A 94 -14.35 -8.51 -2.57
N GLN A 95 -13.64 -7.42 -2.26
CA GLN A 95 -14.07 -6.05 -2.54
C GLN A 95 -13.17 -5.41 -3.61
N ARG A 96 -13.77 -4.59 -4.48
CA ARG A 96 -13.00 -3.64 -5.30
C ARG A 96 -12.70 -2.42 -4.45
N TRP A 97 -11.60 -1.74 -4.71
CA TRP A 97 -11.18 -0.63 -3.86
C TRP A 97 -10.62 0.53 -4.68
N ALA A 98 -10.66 1.71 -4.09
CA ALA A 98 -9.92 2.88 -4.55
C ALA A 98 -9.54 3.74 -3.36
N VAL A 99 -8.31 4.24 -3.37
CA VAL A 99 -7.84 5.30 -2.47
C VAL A 99 -7.79 6.59 -3.27
N ASP A 100 -8.49 7.60 -2.79
CA ASP A 100 -8.47 8.94 -3.37
C ASP A 100 -8.40 10.01 -2.27
N LYS A 101 -8.32 11.27 -2.68
CA LYS A 101 -8.25 12.42 -1.75
C LYS A 101 -9.40 12.46 -0.73
N ASP A 102 -10.54 11.86 -1.06
CA ASP A 102 -11.73 11.89 -0.22
C ASP A 102 -11.78 10.70 0.75
N GLY A 103 -10.95 9.67 0.57
CA GLY A 103 -10.79 8.53 1.48
C GLY A 103 -10.63 7.18 0.77
N LEU A 104 -11.01 6.11 1.48
CA LEU A 104 -11.07 4.75 0.94
C LEU A 104 -12.50 4.43 0.49
N ARG A 105 -12.65 3.91 -0.73
CA ARG A 105 -13.91 3.37 -1.24
C ARG A 105 -13.79 1.87 -1.41
N LEU A 106 -14.77 1.11 -0.89
CA LEU A 106 -14.88 -0.33 -1.05
C LEU A 106 -16.18 -0.70 -1.77
N GLY A 107 -16.05 -1.41 -2.89
CA GLY A 107 -17.13 -1.76 -3.80
C GLY A 107 -17.44 -3.27 -3.79
N GLN A 108 -18.73 -3.59 -3.95
CA GLN A 108 -19.24 -4.95 -4.14
C GLN A 108 -20.21 -4.99 -5.32
N LYS A 109 -20.46 -6.19 -5.86
CA LYS A 109 -21.34 -6.41 -7.03
C LYS A 109 -20.87 -5.56 -8.23
N CYS A 110 -19.62 -5.77 -8.62
CA CYS A 110 -18.94 -4.99 -9.64
C CYS A 110 -18.93 -5.74 -10.96
N SER A 111 -19.11 -5.02 -12.07
CA SER A 111 -18.98 -5.59 -13.41
C SER A 111 -17.54 -5.61 -13.92
N GLY A 112 -16.62 -4.92 -13.22
CA GLY A 112 -15.20 -4.87 -13.54
C GLY A 112 -14.34 -4.64 -12.29
N GLU A 113 -13.10 -4.19 -12.52
CA GLU A 113 -12.10 -4.01 -11.46
C GLU A 113 -12.18 -2.64 -10.78
N SER A 114 -12.61 -1.62 -11.52
CA SER A 114 -12.82 -0.30 -10.95
C SER A 114 -13.98 -0.32 -9.94
N VAL A 115 -13.77 0.33 -8.80
CA VAL A 115 -14.81 0.55 -7.79
C VAL A 115 -16.02 1.31 -8.37
N ASP A 116 -15.84 2.08 -9.45
CA ASP A 116 -16.91 2.83 -10.11
C ASP A 116 -17.88 1.92 -10.89
N SER A 117 -17.47 0.67 -11.15
CA SER A 117 -18.32 -0.36 -11.77
C SER A 117 -19.22 -1.10 -10.76
N CYS A 118 -19.13 -0.76 -9.48
CA CYS A 118 -19.80 -1.48 -8.39
C CYS A 118 -21.18 -0.92 -8.09
N ALA A 119 -22.18 -1.79 -8.01
CA ALA A 119 -23.55 -1.40 -7.65
C ALA A 119 -23.68 -0.97 -6.17
N LYS A 120 -22.75 -1.40 -5.30
CA LYS A 120 -22.71 -1.00 -3.89
C LYS A 120 -21.31 -0.54 -3.54
N VAL A 121 -21.17 0.75 -3.21
CA VAL A 121 -19.91 1.36 -2.78
C VAL A 121 -20.09 1.91 -1.37
N VAL A 122 -19.14 1.59 -0.49
CA VAL A 122 -19.10 2.08 0.89
C VAL A 122 -17.82 2.87 1.09
N LYS A 123 -17.97 4.07 1.66
CA LYS A 123 -16.83 4.90 2.03
C LYS A 123 -16.31 4.51 3.41
N ARG A 124 -14.99 4.38 3.53
CA ARG A 124 -14.24 4.08 4.75
C ARG A 124 -13.27 5.21 5.03
N SER A 125 -13.02 5.44 6.32
CA SER A 125 -12.08 6.46 6.76
C SER A 125 -10.66 5.94 6.67
N LEU A 126 -9.74 6.76 6.15
CA LEU A 126 -8.31 6.46 6.19
C LEU A 126 -7.66 6.80 7.55
N ALA A 127 -8.42 7.39 8.50
CA ALA A 127 -7.88 7.81 9.80
C ALA A 127 -7.13 6.70 10.56
N PRO A 128 -7.58 5.43 10.59
CA PRO A 128 -6.84 4.34 11.23
C PRO A 128 -5.46 4.08 10.59
N PHE A 129 -5.32 4.29 9.28
CA PHE A 129 -4.05 4.13 8.56
C PHE A 129 -3.10 5.32 8.78
N CYS A 130 -3.65 6.51 8.98
CA CYS A 130 -2.84 7.71 9.20
C CYS A 130 -2.23 7.75 10.60
N GLN A 131 -2.93 7.25 11.64
CA GLN A 131 -2.62 7.42 13.08
C GLN A 131 -1.71 8.61 13.34
N THR A 132 -2.25 9.80 13.10
CA THR A 132 -1.65 11.04 13.59
C THR A 132 -1.81 11.01 15.10
N ALA A 133 -0.70 10.90 15.84
CA ALA A 133 -0.73 11.02 17.29
C ALA A 133 -1.57 12.26 17.64
N LYS A 134 -2.63 12.06 18.44
CA LYS A 134 -3.35 13.19 19.06
C LYS A 134 -2.30 13.92 19.90
N LYS A 135 -1.94 15.14 19.49
CA LYS A 135 -1.22 16.08 20.36
C LYS A 135 -2.11 16.44 21.54
#